data_AF-A0A2S5WME5-F1
#
_entry.id   AF-A0A2S5WME5-F1
#
_cell.length_a   1.000
_cell.length_b   1.000
_cell.length_c   1.000
_cell.angle_alpha   90.00
_cell.angle_beta   90.00
_cell.angle_gamma   90.00
#
_symmetry.space_group_name_H-M   'P 1'
#
loop_
_entity.id
_entity.type
_entity.pdbx_description
1 polymer ?
#
loop_
_entity_poly.entity_id
_entity_poly.type
_entity_poly.pdbx_seq_one_letter_code
_entity_poly.pdbx_strand_id
1 'polypeptide(L)'
;MPNLTGPHLIIILVIILLLFGAPKLPGLAKSIGQSMRIFRGEVKNMKKDDEVDVPPATDVYSQPAASTTPAAPQAPAAPQAPVTPPVQNSAPAAPAPEAPAAPSTDARGNTGTSN
;
A
#
# COMPACT_ATOMS: atom_id res chain seq x y z
N MET A 1 39.39 -25.41 20.53
CA MET A 1 38.01 -24.89 20.37
C MET A 1 37.75 -24.73 18.89
N PRO A 2 36.74 -25.40 18.30
CA PRO A 2 36.47 -25.32 16.88
C PRO A 2 36.23 -23.86 16.47
N ASN A 3 37.05 -23.38 15.54
CA ASN A 3 37.06 -22.00 15.09
C ASN A 3 35.84 -21.76 14.18
N LEU A 4 34.75 -21.26 14.75
CA LEU A 4 33.54 -20.78 14.04
C LEU A 4 33.79 -19.48 13.25
N THR A 5 35.05 -19.13 13.00
CA THR A 5 35.53 -17.75 12.82
C THR A 5 35.39 -17.19 11.41
N GLY A 6 34.62 -17.83 10.51
CA GLY A 6 34.39 -17.26 9.18
C GLY A 6 33.84 -18.23 8.14
N PRO A 7 34.44 -19.42 7.96
CA PRO A 7 34.00 -20.33 6.89
C PRO A 7 32.60 -20.89 7.14
N HIS A 8 32.28 -21.20 8.40
CA HIS A 8 30.97 -21.73 8.80
C HIS A 8 29.84 -20.72 8.51
N LEU A 9 30.06 -19.44 8.79
CA LEU A 9 29.06 -18.40 8.49
C LEU A 9 28.85 -18.22 6.99
N ILE A 10 29.93 -18.29 6.20
CA ILE A 10 29.84 -18.26 4.73
C ILE A 10 29.05 -19.46 4.20
N ILE A 11 29.26 -20.67 4.73
CA ILE A 11 28.53 -21.87 4.32
C ILE A 11 27.03 -21.75 4.63
N ILE A 12 26.68 -21.25 5.82
CA ILE A 12 25.27 -21.03 6.19
C ILE A 12 24.64 -19.97 5.29
N LEU A 13 25.36 -18.88 5.01
CA LEU A 13 24.92 -17.84 4.09
C LEU A 13 24.64 -18.43 2.71
N VAL A 14 25.57 -19.22 2.16
CA VAL A 14 25.39 -19.90 0.86
C VAL A 14 24.13 -20.76 0.86
N ILE A 15 23.88 -21.58 1.89
CA ILE A 15 22.67 -22.40 1.97
C ILE A 15 21.40 -21.52 1.92
N ILE A 16 21.37 -20.41 2.67
CA ILE A 16 20.25 -19.46 2.65
C ILE A 16 20.09 -18.82 1.26
N LEU A 17 21.18 -18.48 0.57
CA LEU A 17 21.12 -17.98 -0.81
C LEU A 17 20.59 -19.02 -1.79
N LEU A 18 20.89 -20.31 -1.60
CA LEU A 18 20.32 -21.37 -2.44
C LEU A 18 18.81 -21.54 -2.21
N LEU A 19 18.35 -21.44 -0.95
CA LEU A 19 16.94 -21.61 -0.60
C LEU A 19 16.08 -20.39 -0.98
N PHE A 20 16.56 -19.19 -0.65
CA PHE A 20 15.82 -17.93 -0.83
C PHE A 20 16.17 -17.23 -2.14
N GLY A 21 17.34 -17.50 -2.73
CA GLY A 21 17.85 -16.80 -3.91
C GLY A 21 18.53 -15.46 -3.58
N ALA A 22 19.53 -15.10 -4.38
CA ALA A 22 20.22 -13.81 -4.30
C ALA A 22 19.29 -12.57 -4.33
N PRO A 23 18.21 -12.49 -5.14
CA PRO A 23 17.38 -11.28 -5.20
C PRO A 23 16.42 -11.10 -4.01
N LYS A 24 16.20 -12.12 -3.17
CA LYS A 24 15.27 -12.02 -2.03
C LYS A 24 15.92 -11.50 -0.75
N LEU A 25 17.22 -11.73 -0.57
CA LEU A 25 18.00 -11.18 0.54
C LEU A 25 18.00 -9.64 0.63
N PRO A 26 18.24 -8.87 -0.46
CA PRO A 26 18.23 -7.41 -0.38
C PRO A 26 16.86 -6.86 0.00
N GLY A 27 15.77 -7.50 -0.44
CA GLY A 27 14.41 -7.12 -0.05
C GLY A 27 14.15 -7.33 1.45
N LEU A 28 14.51 -8.50 1.98
CA LEU A 28 14.36 -8.82 3.41
C LEU A 28 15.28 -7.95 4.30
N ALA A 29 16.52 -7.72 3.87
CA ALA A 29 17.44 -6.85 4.59
C ALA A 29 16.94 -5.40 4.64
N LYS A 30 16.35 -4.89 3.55
CA LYS A 30 15.80 -3.53 3.50
C LYS A 30 14.58 -3.36 4.42
N SER A 31 13.67 -4.34 4.49
CA SER A 31 12.51 -4.27 5.38
C SER A 31 12.88 -4.37 6.86
N ILE A 32 13.79 -5.28 7.21
CA ILE A 32 14.32 -5.43 8.58
C ILE A 32 15.16 -4.21 8.98
N GLY A 33 15.98 -3.67 8.06
CA GLY A 33 16.77 -2.48 8.31
C GLY A 33 15.91 -1.25 8.59
N GLN A 34 14.79 -1.10 7.88
CA GLN A 34 13.86 0.00 8.07
C GLN A 34 13.13 -0.08 9.43
N SER A 35 12.65 -1.26 9.85
CA SER A 35 12.03 -1.43 11.17
C SER A 35 13.04 -1.22 12.30
N MET A 36 14.27 -1.70 12.12
CA MET A 36 15.34 -1.56 13.11
C MET A 36 15.86 -0.12 13.23
N ARG A 37 15.80 0.70 12.16
CA ARG A 37 16.15 2.13 12.20
C ARG A 37 15.18 2.92 13.07
N ILE A 38 13.87 2.68 12.92
CA ILE A 38 12.82 3.33 13.71
C ILE A 38 12.98 2.95 15.18
N PHE A 39 13.08 1.64 15.45
CA PHE A 39 13.26 1.13 16.81
C PHE A 39 14.53 1.68 17.47
N ARG A 40 15.67 1.68 16.77
CA ARG A 40 16.93 2.26 17.29
C ARG A 40 16.81 3.76 17.56
N GLY A 41 16.05 4.50 16.75
CA GLY A 41 15.79 5.93 16.95
C GLY A 41 15.02 6.19 18.25
N GLU A 42 13.88 5.52 18.42
CA GLU A 42 13.06 5.61 19.63
C GLU A 42 13.85 5.19 20.88
N VAL A 43 14.54 4.05 20.79
CA VAL A 43 15.37 3.53 21.88
C VAL A 43 16.53 4.47 22.20
N LYS A 44 17.14 5.13 21.21
CA LYS A 44 18.25 6.07 21.46
C LYS A 44 17.76 7.40 22.05
N ASN A 45 16.56 7.85 21.72
CA ASN A 45 15.95 9.03 22.35
C ASN A 45 15.65 8.78 23.83
N MET A 46 15.17 7.57 24.19
CA MET A 46 15.01 7.18 25.60
C MET A 46 16.34 7.12 26.38
N LYS A 47 17.47 6.88 25.72
CA LYS A 47 18.80 6.92 26.35
C LYS A 47 19.41 8.33 26.40
N LYS A 48 18.93 9.26 25.57
CA LYS A 48 19.46 10.62 25.45
C LYS A 48 18.79 11.62 26.38
N ASP A 49 17.61 11.30 26.94
CA ASP A 49 17.01 12.11 28.00
C ASP A 49 17.88 12.18 29.28
N ASP A 50 18.92 11.34 29.40
CA ASP A 50 19.91 11.35 30.49
C ASP A 50 21.26 12.01 30.14
N GLU A 51 21.57 12.35 28.88
CA GLU A 51 22.85 13.00 28.53
C GLU A 51 22.76 13.92 27.31
N VAL A 52 23.31 15.14 27.47
CA VAL A 52 23.24 16.29 26.56
C VAL A 52 23.63 15.98 25.11
N ASP A 53 22.83 16.55 24.21
CA ASP A 53 22.69 16.32 22.78
C ASP A 53 23.98 16.49 21.92
N VAL A 54 24.21 15.52 21.03
CA VAL A 54 25.00 15.71 19.80
C VAL A 54 24.18 15.11 18.63
N PRO A 55 23.83 15.91 17.61
CA PRO A 55 23.03 15.45 16.48
C PRO A 55 23.86 14.52 15.57
N PRO A 56 23.44 13.27 15.28
CA PRO A 56 24.12 12.46 14.29
C PRO A 56 23.77 12.93 12.87
N ALA A 57 24.83 13.09 12.08
CA ALA A 57 24.83 13.54 10.70
C ALA A 57 23.85 12.78 9.79
N THR A 58 23.28 13.54 8.87
CA THR A 58 22.52 13.15 7.68
C THR A 58 23.11 11.91 6.99
N ASP A 59 22.43 10.77 7.10
CA ASP A 59 22.71 9.59 6.28
C ASP A 59 22.29 9.86 4.82
N VAL A 60 23.22 10.41 4.05
CA VAL A 60 23.19 10.45 2.59
C VAL A 60 23.56 9.05 2.07
N TYR A 61 22.75 8.02 2.32
CA TYR A 61 22.91 6.73 1.62
C TYR A 61 21.59 5.95 1.58
N SER A 62 20.88 6.07 0.46
CA SER A 62 20.11 5.02 -0.24
C SER A 62 18.86 5.60 -0.91
N GLN A 63 19.06 6.45 -1.92
CA GLN A 63 18.14 6.50 -3.05
C GLN A 63 18.66 5.52 -4.11
N PRO A 64 18.00 4.38 -4.36
CA PRO A 64 18.24 3.62 -5.57
C PRO A 64 17.68 4.44 -6.74
N ALA A 65 18.56 5.14 -7.43
CA ALA A 65 18.37 5.45 -8.83
C ALA A 65 18.42 4.12 -9.60
N ALA A 66 17.26 3.57 -9.92
CA ALA A 66 17.12 2.55 -10.96
C ALA A 66 15.68 2.53 -11.47
N SER A 67 15.38 3.53 -12.30
CA SER A 67 14.35 3.45 -13.31
C SER A 67 14.56 2.17 -14.11
N THR A 68 13.66 1.20 -13.98
CA THR A 68 13.47 0.20 -15.04
C THR A 68 12.23 0.62 -15.82
N THR A 69 12.43 1.62 -16.68
CA THR A 69 11.60 1.80 -17.86
C THR A 69 12.38 1.21 -19.03
N PRO A 70 12.09 -0.01 -19.49
CA PRO A 70 12.58 -0.46 -20.78
C PRO A 70 11.97 0.44 -21.86
N ALA A 71 12.81 1.23 -22.52
CA ALA A 71 12.47 1.88 -23.78
C ALA A 71 12.24 0.79 -24.84
N ALA A 72 10.98 0.57 -25.21
CA ALA A 72 10.65 -0.12 -26.46
C ALA A 72 10.48 0.92 -27.58
N PRO A 73 11.04 0.70 -28.78
CA PRO A 73 11.14 1.67 -29.86
C PRO A 73 9.80 2.29 -30.29
N GLN A 74 9.76 3.61 -30.45
CA GLN A 74 8.71 4.30 -31.19
C GLN A 74 8.77 3.82 -32.66
N ALA A 75 7.83 2.97 -33.06
CA ALA A 75 7.58 2.64 -34.45
C ALA A 75 6.71 3.75 -35.09
N PRO A 76 7.02 4.21 -36.31
CA PRO A 76 6.31 5.31 -36.98
C PRO A 76 4.80 5.10 -37.11
N ALA A 77 4.07 6.22 -37.05
CA ALA A 77 2.62 6.32 -37.19
C ALA A 77 2.03 5.44 -38.30
N ALA A 78 1.13 4.53 -37.93
CA ALA A 78 0.16 3.90 -38.82
C ALA A 78 -1.26 4.37 -38.42
N PRO A 79 -2.19 4.60 -39.38
CA PRO A 79 -3.44 5.32 -39.15
C PRO A 79 -4.33 4.69 -38.08
N GLN A 80 -4.82 5.53 -37.16
CA GLN A 80 -5.78 5.16 -36.12
C GLN A 80 -7.08 4.66 -36.78
N ALA A 81 -7.38 3.37 -36.65
CA ALA A 81 -8.72 2.85 -36.92
C ALA A 81 -9.68 3.36 -35.83
N PRO A 82 -10.92 3.76 -36.16
CA PRO A 82 -11.82 4.38 -35.19
C PRO A 82 -12.25 3.36 -34.14
N VAL A 83 -11.84 3.56 -32.89
CA VAL A 83 -12.50 2.91 -31.75
C VAL A 83 -13.73 3.74 -31.41
N THR A 84 -14.90 3.16 -31.64
CA THR A 84 -16.20 3.70 -31.24
C THR A 84 -16.25 3.92 -29.73
N PRO A 85 -16.64 5.11 -29.24
CA PRO A 85 -16.76 5.37 -27.80
C PRO A 85 -17.92 4.55 -27.19
N PRO A 86 -17.72 3.86 -26.06
CA PRO A 86 -18.86 3.42 -25.25
C PRO A 86 -19.56 4.64 -24.67
N VAL A 87 -20.88 4.65 -24.84
CA VAL A 87 -21.83 5.70 -24.48
C VAL A 87 -21.62 6.30 -23.09
N GLN A 88 -21.56 7.62 -23.08
CA GLN A 88 -21.45 8.52 -21.95
C GLN A 88 -22.78 8.57 -21.18
N ASN A 89 -22.87 7.88 -20.04
CA ASN A 89 -23.98 8.10 -19.10
C ASN A 89 -23.65 9.30 -18.21
N SER A 90 -23.97 10.49 -18.71
CA SER A 90 -24.01 11.71 -17.89
C SER A 90 -25.46 12.03 -17.55
N ALA A 91 -25.79 11.86 -16.27
CA ALA A 91 -27.00 12.36 -15.62
C ALA A 91 -27.19 13.87 -15.84
N PRO A 92 -28.41 14.41 -15.68
CA PRO A 92 -28.56 15.35 -14.55
C PRO A 92 -29.98 15.50 -13.94
N ALA A 93 -29.96 16.04 -12.71
CA ALA A 93 -30.92 16.96 -12.09
C ALA A 93 -32.23 16.44 -11.48
N ALA A 94 -32.28 16.52 -10.14
CA ALA A 94 -33.51 16.58 -9.34
C ALA A 94 -34.26 17.92 -9.53
N PRO A 95 -35.58 17.95 -9.27
CA PRO A 95 -36.10 18.97 -8.34
C PRO A 95 -37.20 18.47 -7.36
N ALA A 96 -37.07 18.97 -6.12
CA ALA A 96 -38.09 19.34 -5.11
C ALA A 96 -39.03 18.30 -4.43
N PRO A 97 -39.30 18.47 -3.11
CA PRO A 97 -40.29 17.69 -2.36
C PRO A 97 -41.67 18.37 -2.41
N GLU A 98 -42.72 17.64 -2.78
CA GLU A 98 -44.09 18.15 -2.74
C GLU A 98 -45.02 17.11 -2.09
N ALA A 99 -45.37 17.35 -0.83
CA ALA A 99 -46.64 16.87 -0.24
C ALA A 99 -47.71 17.89 -0.64
N PRO A 100 -48.96 17.51 -1.00
CA PRO A 100 -49.97 17.16 0.02
C PRO A 100 -51.15 16.27 -0.46
N ALA A 101 -52.06 16.00 0.49
CA ALA A 101 -53.51 15.77 0.34
C ALA A 101 -54.02 14.33 0.09
N ALA A 102 -54.59 13.77 1.17
CA ALA A 102 -55.68 12.79 1.13
C ALA A 102 -56.93 13.38 0.42
N PRO A 103 -57.86 12.57 -0.10
CA PRO A 103 -59.00 12.19 0.74
C PRO A 103 -59.70 10.85 0.43
N SER A 104 -60.61 10.48 1.34
CA SER A 104 -61.83 9.69 1.13
C SER A 104 -61.76 8.15 1.15
N THR A 105 -62.15 7.60 2.30
CA THR A 105 -63.21 6.59 2.49
C THR A 105 -63.34 5.45 1.47
N ASP A 106 -63.20 4.22 1.95
CA ASP A 106 -64.29 3.26 1.73
C ASP A 106 -64.44 2.28 2.89
N ALA A 107 -65.69 2.04 3.25
CA ALA A 107 -66.15 1.28 4.38
C ALA A 107 -66.32 -0.19 3.99
N ARG A 108 -65.66 -1.11 4.68
CA ARG A 108 -66.16 -2.50 4.76
C ARG A 108 -65.61 -3.19 6.00
N GLY A 109 -66.53 -3.59 6.86
CA GLY A 109 -66.26 -3.95 8.24
C GLY A 109 -65.50 -5.24 8.48
N ASN A 110 -65.00 -5.36 9.70
CA ASN A 110 -65.43 -6.47 10.54
C ASN A 110 -65.55 -5.98 11.99
N THR A 111 -66.63 -6.42 12.61
CA THR A 111 -66.87 -6.41 14.04
C THR A 111 -66.53 -7.80 14.56
N GLY A 112 -65.73 -7.91 15.61
CA GLY A 112 -65.43 -9.17 16.29
C GLY A 112 -64.27 -8.98 17.26
N THR A 113 -64.50 -8.54 18.50
CA THR A 113 -64.76 -9.42 19.65
C THR A 113 -63.66 -10.46 19.86
N SER A 114 -62.73 -10.22 20.79
CA SER A 114 -62.41 -11.18 21.87
C SER A 114 -61.27 -10.71 22.78
N ASN A 115 -61.62 -10.72 24.08
CA ASN A 115 -60.83 -10.89 25.30
C ASN A 115 -59.54 -10.07 25.50
#